data_AF-A0A7X9J578-F1
#
_entry.id   AF-A0A7X9J578-F1
#
_cell.length_a   1.000
_cell.length_b   1.000
_cell.length_c   1.000
_cell.angle_alpha   90.00
_cell.angle_beta   90.00
_cell.angle_gamma   90.00
#
_symmetry.space_group_name_H-M   'P 1'
#
loop_
_entity.id
_entity.type
_entity.pdbx_description
1 polymer ?
#
loop_
_entity_poly.entity_id
_entity_poly.type
_entity_poly.pdbx_seq_one_letter_code
_entity_poly.pdbx_strand_id
1 'polypeptide(L)'
;MKKLLGLAAALLIPATAFGQGAVTGTNIPSRYGPAALIATQTRPTSWGVKNRLNQLFVKVDDADSSYLRIAITGNVSNNGIVILLDTKSGGNNVFSCTAGGASARMTALNGDTLDSGFSPDYAFDSYSNYADNNDNTGDFWVDIYDLQAQTKTYLGDAVNGATTDLKAGATKIGETAYQNVSADSEGVGSIGNSWDCGGSGVDNAANATKGWEIKVSLAQLGITGSLT
;
A
#
# COMPACT_ATOMS: atom_id res chain seq x y z
N MET A 1 22.68 -36.99 -46.79
CA MET A 1 22.63 -35.71 -46.05
C MET A 1 21.73 -35.91 -44.83
N LYS A 2 22.33 -36.00 -43.64
CA LYS A 2 21.65 -36.35 -42.38
C LYS A 2 20.92 -35.12 -41.82
N LYS A 3 19.62 -35.26 -41.55
CA LYS A 3 18.77 -34.24 -40.91
C LYS A 3 19.10 -34.17 -39.41
N LEU A 4 19.48 -33.00 -38.92
CA LEU A 4 19.61 -32.72 -37.49
C LEU A 4 18.25 -32.21 -36.99
N LEU A 5 17.55 -33.01 -36.18
CA LEU A 5 16.43 -32.51 -35.37
C LEU A 5 17.01 -31.89 -34.10
N GLY A 6 16.84 -30.58 -33.95
CA GLY A 6 17.15 -29.88 -32.70
C GLY A 6 16.02 -30.10 -31.69
N LEU A 7 16.33 -30.80 -30.60
CA LEU A 7 15.47 -30.93 -29.43
C LEU A 7 15.63 -29.67 -28.57
N ALA A 8 14.70 -28.73 -28.65
CA ALA A 8 14.60 -27.63 -27.71
C ALA A 8 13.94 -28.15 -26.43
N ALA A 9 14.77 -28.53 -25.45
CA ALA A 9 14.28 -28.75 -24.09
C ALA A 9 13.92 -27.39 -23.50
N ALA A 10 12.63 -27.05 -23.53
CA ALA A 10 12.10 -25.96 -22.73
C ALA A 10 12.26 -26.37 -21.26
N LEU A 11 13.24 -25.77 -20.59
CA LEU A 11 13.39 -25.85 -19.14
C LEU A 11 12.19 -25.11 -18.54
N LEU A 12 11.09 -25.82 -18.28
CA LEU A 12 10.04 -25.34 -17.40
C LEU A 12 10.66 -25.21 -16.01
N ILE A 13 11.12 -24.01 -15.67
CA ILE A 13 11.31 -23.66 -14.27
C ILE A 13 9.90 -23.56 -13.71
N PRO A 14 9.45 -24.46 -12.81
CA PRO A 14 8.20 -24.24 -12.13
C PRO A 14 8.33 -22.91 -11.42
N ALA A 15 7.48 -21.94 -11.77
CA ALA A 15 7.27 -20.79 -10.92
C ALA A 15 6.77 -21.36 -9.60
N THR A 16 7.67 -21.53 -8.63
CA THR A 16 7.27 -21.78 -7.26
C THR A 16 6.48 -20.55 -6.86
N ALA A 17 5.16 -20.67 -6.91
CA ALA A 17 4.27 -19.75 -6.25
C ALA A 17 4.68 -19.81 -4.77
N PHE A 18 5.56 -18.89 -4.36
CA PHE A 18 5.75 -18.64 -2.94
C PHE A 18 4.37 -18.25 -2.45
N GLY A 19 3.75 -19.11 -1.65
CA GLY A 19 2.50 -18.77 -0.98
C GLY A 19 2.75 -17.44 -0.29
N GLN A 20 2.04 -16.39 -0.71
CA GLN A 20 2.37 -15.02 -0.30
C GLN A 20 2.23 -14.76 1.20
N GLY A 21 1.66 -15.72 1.94
CA GLY A 21 1.48 -15.68 3.39
C GLY A 21 0.59 -14.53 3.82
N ALA A 22 0.57 -14.27 5.12
CA ALA A 22 0.02 -13.03 5.65
C ALA A 22 0.77 -11.81 5.07
N VAL A 23 0.18 -10.62 5.12
CA VAL A 23 0.94 -9.38 4.87
C VAL A 23 2.02 -9.24 5.95
N THR A 24 3.22 -8.78 5.60
CA THR A 24 4.36 -8.72 6.56
C THR A 24 5.07 -7.36 6.60
N GLY A 25 4.71 -6.42 5.73
CA GLY A 25 5.43 -5.15 5.57
C GLY A 25 6.84 -5.31 4.98
N THR A 26 7.27 -6.53 4.62
CA THR A 26 8.64 -6.87 4.26
C THR A 26 8.68 -7.71 2.98
N ASN A 27 9.78 -7.61 2.23
CA ASN A 27 9.97 -8.33 0.96
C ASN A 27 8.82 -8.11 -0.05
N ILE A 28 8.24 -6.90 -0.04
CA ILE A 28 7.05 -6.54 -0.82
C ILE A 28 7.24 -6.86 -2.32
N PRO A 29 8.29 -6.38 -3.02
CA PRO A 29 8.41 -6.63 -4.46
C PRO A 29 8.43 -8.12 -4.83
N SER A 30 9.16 -8.93 -4.06
CA SER A 30 9.23 -10.37 -4.31
C SER A 30 7.91 -11.09 -4.04
N ARG A 31 7.12 -10.60 -3.09
CA ARG A 31 5.81 -11.19 -2.79
C ARG A 31 4.81 -10.83 -3.87
N TYR A 32 4.72 -9.57 -4.27
CA TYR A 32 3.74 -9.11 -5.26
C TYR A 32 4.07 -9.52 -6.70
N GLY A 33 5.35 -9.66 -7.01
CA GLY A 33 5.83 -9.99 -8.35
C GLY A 33 5.75 -8.83 -9.34
N PRO A 34 6.40 -8.95 -10.51
CA PRO A 34 6.52 -7.85 -11.47
C PRO A 34 5.18 -7.40 -12.08
N ALA A 35 4.20 -8.30 -12.21
CA ALA A 35 2.90 -7.99 -12.79
C ALA A 35 2.01 -7.12 -11.88
N ALA A 36 2.34 -6.99 -10.60
CA ALA A 36 1.57 -6.23 -9.63
C ALA A 36 2.12 -4.82 -9.37
N LEU A 37 3.30 -4.48 -9.90
CA LEU A 37 3.88 -3.14 -9.78
C LEU A 37 3.04 -2.15 -10.62
N ILE A 38 2.30 -1.28 -9.96
CA ILE A 38 1.45 -0.28 -10.62
C ILE A 38 2.24 0.99 -10.91
N ALA A 39 3.04 1.43 -9.94
CA ALA A 39 3.81 2.65 -10.07
C ALA A 39 5.10 2.59 -9.26
N THR A 40 6.15 3.20 -9.80
CA THR A 40 7.35 3.56 -9.06
C THR A 40 7.41 5.08 -8.98
N GLN A 41 7.62 5.60 -7.77
CA GLN A 41 7.88 7.01 -7.59
C GLN A 41 9.28 7.32 -8.12
N THR A 42 9.36 8.14 -9.18
CA THR A 42 10.62 8.58 -9.79
C THR A 42 10.96 10.04 -9.48
N ARG A 43 10.12 10.70 -8.66
CA ARG A 43 10.34 12.06 -8.14
C ARG A 43 10.43 12.01 -6.63
N PRO A 44 11.41 12.64 -5.98
CA PRO A 44 11.50 12.56 -4.53
C PRO A 44 10.25 13.18 -3.91
N THR A 45 9.44 12.41 -3.18
CA THR A 45 8.48 12.99 -2.23
C THR A 45 9.14 13.02 -0.86
N SER A 46 10.14 13.89 -0.68
CA SER A 46 10.66 14.14 0.66
C SER A 46 9.78 15.19 1.32
N TRP A 47 8.82 14.72 2.10
CA TRP A 47 8.12 15.54 3.09
C TRP A 47 8.92 15.54 4.40
N GLY A 48 10.21 15.89 4.28
CA GLY A 48 11.25 15.71 5.30
C GLY A 48 12.01 14.38 5.15
N VAL A 49 13.04 14.18 5.98
CA VAL A 49 13.97 13.02 5.91
C VAL A 49 13.32 11.67 6.24
N LYS A 50 12.06 11.66 6.72
CA LYS A 50 11.40 10.49 7.32
C LYS A 50 10.06 10.11 6.69
N ASN A 51 9.71 10.75 5.58
CA ASN A 51 8.49 10.46 4.83
C ASN A 51 8.83 10.33 3.35
N ARG A 52 8.75 9.11 2.83
CA ARG A 52 8.94 8.79 1.40
C ARG A 52 8.12 7.57 1.02
N LEU A 53 7.51 7.62 -0.16
CA LEU A 53 6.84 6.48 -0.77
C LEU A 53 7.66 6.08 -2.00
N ASN A 54 7.91 4.80 -2.22
CA ASN A 54 8.84 4.36 -3.25
C ASN A 54 8.13 3.62 -4.39
N GLN A 55 7.34 2.60 -4.08
CA GLN A 55 6.63 1.79 -5.07
C GLN A 55 5.22 1.49 -4.57
N LEU A 56 4.27 1.45 -5.49
CA LEU A 56 2.89 1.01 -5.27
C LEU A 56 2.66 -0.31 -6.01
N PHE A 57 2.25 -1.31 -5.26
CA PHE A 57 1.84 -2.61 -5.77
C PHE A 57 0.36 -2.84 -5.47
N VAL A 58 -0.37 -3.38 -6.45
CA VAL A 58 -1.76 -3.78 -6.28
C VAL A 58 -1.98 -5.09 -7.01
N LYS A 59 -2.67 -6.03 -6.37
CA LYS A 59 -3.10 -7.28 -7.00
C LYS A 59 -4.28 -7.91 -6.26
N VAL A 60 -4.99 -8.79 -6.95
CA VAL A 60 -5.84 -9.77 -6.29
C VAL A 60 -4.96 -10.77 -5.54
N ASP A 61 -5.38 -11.20 -4.35
CA ASP A 61 -4.65 -12.21 -3.57
C ASP A 61 -4.67 -13.57 -4.30
N ASP A 62 -3.49 -14.17 -4.49
CA ASP A 62 -3.34 -15.43 -5.25
C ASP A 62 -3.95 -16.64 -4.52
N ALA A 63 -4.01 -16.59 -3.19
CA ALA A 63 -4.53 -17.68 -2.37
C ALA A 63 -6.04 -17.55 -2.16
N ASP A 64 -6.59 -16.33 -2.24
CA ASP A 64 -8.01 -16.05 -2.08
C ASP A 64 -8.43 -14.82 -2.90
N SER A 65 -9.01 -15.05 -4.08
CA SER A 65 -9.40 -13.99 -5.01
C SER A 65 -10.52 -13.07 -4.51
N SER A 66 -11.08 -13.33 -3.33
CA SER A 66 -12.01 -12.43 -2.65
C SER A 66 -11.31 -11.26 -1.93
N TYR A 67 -9.97 -11.17 -1.99
CA TYR A 67 -9.19 -10.10 -1.36
C TYR A 67 -8.37 -9.29 -2.37
N LEU A 68 -8.34 -7.98 -2.15
CA LEU A 68 -7.37 -7.07 -2.74
C LEU A 68 -6.16 -6.96 -1.83
N ARG A 69 -4.98 -6.94 -2.42
CA ARG A 69 -3.71 -6.61 -1.77
C ARG A 69 -3.18 -5.30 -2.33
N ILE A 70 -2.82 -4.40 -1.44
CA ILE A 70 -2.12 -3.15 -1.76
C ILE A 70 -0.87 -3.09 -0.90
N ALA A 71 0.27 -2.76 -1.51
CA ALA A 71 1.49 -2.49 -0.78
C ALA A 71 2.14 -1.22 -1.27
N ILE A 72 2.67 -0.45 -0.32
CA ILE A 72 3.45 0.74 -0.58
C ILE A 72 4.78 0.58 0.13
N THR A 73 5.86 0.50 -0.64
CA THR A 73 7.20 0.52 -0.06
C THR A 73 7.60 1.94 0.30
N GLY A 74 8.42 2.10 1.34
CA GLY A 74 8.82 3.40 1.86
C GLY A 74 8.69 3.50 3.37
N ASN A 75 8.75 4.72 3.88
CA ASN A 75 8.58 5.02 5.30
C ASN A 75 7.70 6.25 5.49
N VAL A 76 6.93 6.21 6.58
CA VAL A 76 6.08 7.29 7.03
C VAL A 76 6.29 7.47 8.53
N SER A 77 6.67 8.67 8.96
CA SER A 77 6.92 9.02 10.36
C SER A 77 6.14 10.27 10.70
N ASN A 78 5.31 10.16 11.74
CA ASN A 78 4.42 11.22 12.22
C ASN A 78 3.59 11.85 11.08
N ASN A 79 3.10 11.00 10.18
CA ASN A 79 2.39 11.40 8.97
C ASN A 79 1.48 10.25 8.50
N GLY A 80 0.69 10.46 7.46
CA GLY A 80 -0.29 9.50 6.97
C GLY A 80 -0.28 9.30 5.47
N ILE A 81 -0.86 8.18 5.05
CA ILE A 81 -1.11 7.87 3.64
C ILE A 81 -2.63 7.80 3.45
N VAL A 82 -3.13 8.51 2.44
CA VAL A 82 -4.50 8.35 1.95
C VAL A 82 -4.45 7.61 0.61
N ILE A 83 -5.15 6.47 0.51
CA ILE A 83 -5.37 5.75 -0.74
C ILE A 83 -6.83 5.92 -1.12
N LEU A 84 -7.07 6.54 -2.27
CA LEU A 84 -8.39 6.70 -2.85
C LEU A 84 -8.69 5.53 -3.79
N LEU A 85 -9.89 4.98 -3.69
CA LEU A 85 -10.33 3.82 -4.43
C LEU A 85 -11.66 4.13 -5.12
N ASP A 86 -11.68 3.99 -6.43
CA ASP A 86 -12.87 4.07 -7.29
C ASP A 86 -13.21 2.63 -7.68
N THR A 87 -14.24 2.06 -7.05
CA THR A 87 -14.51 0.62 -7.09
C THR A 87 -15.96 0.28 -7.38
N LYS A 88 -16.86 1.25 -7.30
CA LYS A 88 -18.28 1.13 -7.67
C LYS A 88 -18.65 2.30 -8.56
N SER A 89 -19.77 2.19 -9.26
CA SER A 89 -20.29 3.33 -10.00
C SER A 89 -20.67 4.46 -9.03
N GLY A 90 -20.24 5.68 -9.32
CA GLY A 90 -20.55 6.87 -8.52
C GLY A 90 -19.27 7.49 -7.98
N GLY A 91 -19.35 8.04 -6.77
CA GLY A 91 -18.20 8.60 -6.06
C GLY A 91 -18.01 10.10 -6.23
N ASN A 92 -16.90 10.60 -5.67
CA ASN A 92 -16.68 12.04 -5.49
C ASN A 92 -15.46 12.52 -6.27
N ASN A 93 -15.62 12.89 -7.55
CA ASN A 93 -14.54 13.51 -8.33
C ASN A 93 -14.12 14.87 -7.75
N VAL A 94 -15.09 15.72 -7.40
CA VAL A 94 -14.83 16.81 -6.46
C VAL A 94 -14.86 16.17 -5.08
N PHE A 95 -13.68 15.98 -4.51
CA PHE A 95 -13.51 15.23 -3.27
C PHE A 95 -14.30 15.88 -2.13
N SER A 96 -15.07 15.07 -1.42
CA SER A 96 -15.85 15.50 -0.27
C SER A 96 -15.95 14.37 0.76
N CYS A 97 -15.44 14.64 1.95
CA CYS A 97 -15.57 13.82 3.14
C CYS A 97 -16.16 14.67 4.27
N THR A 98 -17.37 14.31 4.67
CA THR A 98 -18.13 14.86 5.79
C THR A 98 -18.42 13.80 6.86
N ALA A 99 -17.73 12.65 6.79
CA ALA A 99 -17.89 11.58 7.77
C ALA A 99 -17.57 12.08 9.18
N GLY A 100 -18.39 11.69 10.16
CA GLY A 100 -18.14 12.00 11.56
C GLY A 100 -16.78 11.45 12.02
N GLY A 101 -15.97 12.30 12.66
CA GLY A 101 -14.62 11.90 13.09
C GLY A 101 -13.59 11.77 11.96
N ALA A 102 -13.86 12.37 10.79
CA ALA A 102 -12.89 12.48 9.72
C ALA A 102 -11.58 13.13 10.20
N SER A 103 -10.45 12.54 9.80
CA SER A 103 -9.14 13.09 10.13
C SER A 103 -8.89 14.40 9.40
N ALA A 104 -7.94 15.19 9.91
CA ALA A 104 -7.49 16.42 9.23
C ALA A 104 -6.93 16.14 7.83
N ARG A 105 -6.37 14.95 7.58
CA ARG A 105 -5.88 14.55 6.25
C ARG A 105 -7.04 14.40 5.26
N MET A 106 -8.12 13.76 5.71
CA MET A 106 -9.31 13.58 4.88
C MET A 106 -10.03 14.90 4.62
N THR A 107 -10.19 15.76 5.63
CA THR A 107 -10.87 17.04 5.43
C THR A 107 -10.04 18.05 4.65
N ALA A 108 -8.71 17.93 4.64
CA ALA A 108 -7.83 18.79 3.85
C ALA A 108 -7.96 18.57 2.33
N LEU A 109 -8.46 17.41 1.89
CA LEU A 109 -8.73 17.12 0.48
C LEU A 109 -10.08 17.69 0.00
N ASN A 110 -10.92 18.19 0.90
CA ASN A 110 -12.26 18.66 0.52
C ASN A 110 -12.21 19.81 -0.48
N GLY A 111 -12.89 19.62 -1.61
CA GLY A 111 -12.93 20.58 -2.72
C GLY A 111 -11.90 20.32 -3.81
N ASP A 112 -10.94 19.42 -3.58
CA ASP A 112 -9.99 19.02 -4.63
C ASP A 112 -10.74 18.34 -5.78
N THR A 113 -10.46 18.78 -7.00
CA THR A 113 -10.97 18.12 -8.21
C THR A 113 -9.95 17.09 -8.67
N LEU A 114 -10.35 15.83 -8.67
CA LEU A 114 -9.51 14.70 -9.05
C LEU A 114 -9.50 14.51 -10.58
N ASP A 115 -8.59 13.67 -11.06
CA ASP A 115 -8.44 13.40 -12.50
C ASP A 115 -9.76 12.98 -13.15
N SER A 116 -9.97 13.43 -14.39
CA SER A 116 -11.17 13.11 -15.15
C SER A 116 -11.34 11.60 -15.28
N GLY A 117 -12.51 11.10 -14.88
CA GLY A 117 -12.82 9.67 -14.90
C GLY A 117 -12.40 8.92 -13.62
N PHE A 118 -11.88 9.63 -12.61
CA PHE A 118 -11.63 9.10 -11.28
C PHE A 118 -12.57 9.75 -10.26
N SER A 119 -13.51 8.97 -9.75
CA SER A 119 -14.51 9.39 -8.77
C SER A 119 -14.48 8.41 -7.59
N PRO A 120 -13.54 8.56 -6.64
CA PRO A 120 -13.36 7.58 -5.59
C PRO A 120 -14.60 7.46 -4.71
N ASP A 121 -14.83 6.22 -4.29
CA ASP A 121 -15.92 5.83 -3.41
C ASP A 121 -15.43 5.44 -2.03
N TYR A 122 -14.21 4.95 -1.95
CA TYR A 122 -13.58 4.55 -0.70
C TYR A 122 -12.26 5.28 -0.53
N ALA A 123 -11.89 5.50 0.73
CA ALA A 123 -10.55 5.93 1.07
C ALA A 123 -10.02 5.09 2.24
N PHE A 124 -8.81 4.56 2.09
CA PHE A 124 -8.02 4.20 3.25
C PHE A 124 -7.29 5.43 3.74
N ASP A 125 -7.46 5.77 5.01
CA ASP A 125 -6.69 6.80 5.70
C ASP A 125 -5.84 6.10 6.73
N SER A 126 -4.53 6.28 6.63
CA SER A 126 -3.59 5.73 7.58
C SER A 126 -2.82 6.83 8.27
N TYR A 127 -2.34 6.53 9.47
CA TYR A 127 -1.46 7.43 10.21
C TYR A 127 -0.45 6.63 10.99
N SER A 128 0.81 7.06 10.89
CA SER A 128 1.88 6.58 11.75
C SER A 128 2.19 7.64 12.79
N ASN A 129 2.05 7.31 14.08
CA ASN A 129 2.67 8.13 15.14
C ASN A 129 4.13 7.76 15.38
N TYR A 130 4.76 6.97 14.49
CA TYR A 130 6.15 6.54 14.66
C TYR A 130 7.04 7.77 14.81
N ALA A 131 7.37 8.05 16.07
CA ALA A 131 8.24 9.11 16.50
C ALA A 131 9.63 8.50 16.64
N ASP A 132 10.62 9.19 16.11
CA ASP A 132 11.99 8.70 15.89
C ASP A 132 12.78 8.45 17.18
N ASN A 133 12.12 8.32 18.32
CA ASN A 133 12.68 8.21 19.66
C ASN A 133 13.08 6.75 20.00
N ASN A 134 13.52 5.96 19.02
CA ASN A 134 14.06 4.60 19.22
C ASN A 134 13.11 3.55 19.85
N ASP A 135 11.86 3.91 20.19
CA ASP A 135 11.02 3.02 20.97
C ASP A 135 10.33 1.91 20.16
N ASN A 136 10.41 1.92 18.82
CA ASN A 136 9.75 0.93 17.93
C ASN A 136 8.24 0.71 18.21
N THR A 137 7.62 1.56 19.02
CA THR A 137 6.25 1.45 19.53
C THR A 137 5.26 2.28 18.72
N GLY A 138 5.67 2.77 17.54
CA GLY A 138 4.78 3.51 16.66
C GLY A 138 3.70 2.59 16.10
N ASP A 139 2.44 2.97 16.32
CA ASP A 139 1.26 2.38 15.72
C ASP A 139 1.04 2.96 14.33
N PHE A 140 0.59 2.12 13.42
CA PHE A 140 0.12 2.48 12.10
C PHE A 140 -1.36 2.18 11.99
N TRP A 141 -2.19 3.17 12.30
CA TRP A 141 -3.65 3.03 12.27
C TRP A 141 -4.16 3.06 10.84
N VAL A 142 -5.24 2.32 10.59
CA VAL A 142 -5.95 2.30 9.32
C VAL A 142 -7.45 2.50 9.57
N ASP A 143 -7.99 3.54 8.96
CA ASP A 143 -9.41 3.80 8.84
C ASP A 143 -9.84 3.55 7.38
N ILE A 144 -11.09 3.12 7.17
CA ILE A 144 -11.74 3.16 5.86
C ILE A 144 -12.92 4.14 5.90
N TYR A 145 -13.04 4.92 4.84
CA TYR A 145 -14.17 5.81 4.59
C TYR A 145 -14.97 5.28 3.42
N ASP A 146 -16.30 5.22 3.56
CA ASP A 146 -17.22 5.17 2.42
C ASP A 146 -17.63 6.61 2.11
N LEU A 147 -17.10 7.15 1.01
CA LEU A 147 -17.25 8.55 0.61
C LEU A 147 -18.63 8.85 0.04
N GLN A 148 -19.39 7.83 -0.34
CA GLN A 148 -20.80 8.02 -0.72
C GLN A 148 -21.69 8.01 0.52
N ALA A 149 -21.50 7.03 1.41
CA ALA A 149 -22.28 6.93 2.64
C ALA A 149 -21.86 7.96 3.71
N GLN A 150 -20.71 8.61 3.53
CA GLN A 150 -20.10 9.55 4.47
C GLN A 150 -19.91 8.92 5.86
N THR A 151 -19.39 7.70 5.86
CA THR A 151 -19.11 6.94 7.08
C THR A 151 -17.62 6.65 7.20
N LYS A 152 -17.17 6.51 8.45
CA LYS A 152 -15.82 6.12 8.83
C LYS A 152 -15.88 4.85 9.66
N THR A 153 -15.02 3.89 9.36
CA THR A 153 -14.82 2.69 10.17
C THR A 153 -13.34 2.55 10.50
N TYR A 154 -13.02 2.48 11.79
CA TYR A 154 -11.68 2.09 12.24
C TYR A 154 -11.48 0.60 11.97
N LEU A 155 -10.43 0.26 11.23
CA LEU A 155 -10.13 -1.12 10.86
C LEU A 155 -9.16 -1.79 11.81
N GLY A 156 -8.26 -1.02 12.43
CA GLY A 156 -7.20 -1.54 13.29
C GLY A 156 -5.90 -0.77 13.14
N ASP A 157 -4.87 -1.32 13.75
CA ASP A 157 -3.51 -0.79 13.76
C ASP A 157 -2.48 -1.89 13.54
N ALA A 158 -1.38 -1.57 12.86
CA ALA A 158 -0.18 -2.38 12.85
C ALA A 158 0.88 -1.77 13.75
N VAL A 159 1.43 -2.57 14.66
CA VAL A 159 2.69 -2.22 15.32
C VAL A 159 3.83 -2.42 14.32
N ASN A 160 4.86 -1.57 14.38
CA ASN A 160 6.03 -1.69 13.52
C ASN A 160 6.65 -3.10 13.57
N GLY A 161 6.78 -3.76 12.42
CA GLY A 161 7.30 -5.12 12.28
C GLY A 161 6.32 -6.23 12.63
N ALA A 162 5.04 -5.91 12.80
CA ALA A 162 3.99 -6.86 13.09
C ALA A 162 2.87 -6.84 12.03
N THR A 163 2.11 -7.95 12.02
CA THR A 163 0.88 -8.11 11.25
C THR A 163 -0.30 -8.13 12.19
N THR A 164 -1.35 -7.39 11.85
CA THR A 164 -2.59 -7.33 12.64
C THR A 164 -3.79 -7.64 11.75
N ASP A 165 -4.79 -8.32 12.34
CA ASP A 165 -6.10 -8.50 11.72
C ASP A 165 -6.85 -7.18 11.64
N LEU A 166 -7.37 -6.86 10.45
CA LEU A 166 -8.31 -5.75 10.27
C LEU A 166 -9.73 -6.23 10.54
N LYS A 167 -10.52 -5.40 11.24
CA LYS A 167 -11.88 -5.72 11.65
C LYS A 167 -12.85 -4.58 11.38
N ALA A 168 -14.06 -4.92 10.91
CA ALA A 168 -15.22 -4.04 10.94
C ALA A 168 -16.20 -4.57 12.00
N GLY A 169 -16.19 -3.95 13.18
CA GLY A 169 -16.86 -4.51 14.36
C GLY A 169 -16.21 -5.83 14.79
N ALA A 170 -17.00 -6.90 14.91
CA ALA A 170 -16.49 -8.22 15.30
C ALA A 170 -15.95 -9.06 14.14
N THR A 171 -16.16 -8.63 12.89
CA THR A 171 -15.84 -9.41 11.68
C THR A 171 -14.42 -9.11 11.21
N LYS A 172 -13.59 -10.14 11.02
CA LYS A 172 -12.30 -10.00 10.32
C LYS A 172 -12.58 -9.73 8.84
N ILE A 173 -12.00 -8.66 8.32
CA ILE A 173 -12.18 -8.21 6.93
C ILE A 173 -10.87 -8.19 6.14
N GLY A 174 -9.75 -8.46 6.79
CA GLY A 174 -8.44 -8.29 6.20
C GLY A 174 -7.30 -8.36 7.21
N GLU A 175 -6.14 -7.91 6.78
CA GLU A 175 -4.89 -7.86 7.54
C GLU A 175 -4.11 -6.60 7.11
N THR A 176 -3.37 -6.02 8.04
CA THR A 176 -2.43 -4.93 7.77
C THR A 176 -1.08 -5.26 8.38
N ALA A 177 -0.01 -4.85 7.73
CA ALA A 177 1.34 -4.93 8.29
C ALA A 177 2.11 -3.67 7.92
N TYR A 178 2.93 -3.20 8.85
CA TYR A 178 3.74 -2.01 8.65
C TYR A 178 5.17 -2.29 9.09
N GLN A 179 6.11 -2.10 8.18
CA GLN A 179 7.54 -2.11 8.48
C GLN A 179 8.13 -0.75 8.11
N ASN A 180 8.20 0.11 9.12
CA ASN A 180 9.06 1.27 9.09
C ASN A 180 10.49 0.88 9.43
N VAL A 181 11.43 1.48 8.72
CA VAL A 181 12.86 1.37 8.98
C VAL A 181 13.37 2.79 8.90
N SER A 182 14.08 3.23 9.94
CA SER A 182 14.67 4.58 9.99
C SER A 182 15.52 4.82 8.73
N ALA A 183 15.60 6.09 8.33
CA ALA A 183 15.91 6.58 6.98
C ALA A 183 17.16 6.00 6.29
N ASP A 184 18.04 5.34 7.03
CA ASP A 184 19.40 4.98 6.62
C ASP A 184 19.69 3.46 6.61
N SER A 185 18.67 2.59 6.75
CA SER A 185 18.86 1.14 6.76
C SER A 185 18.34 0.42 5.51
N GLU A 186 18.94 -0.74 5.20
CA GLU A 186 18.64 -1.56 4.03
C GLU A 186 17.13 -1.86 3.86
N GLY A 187 16.63 -1.67 2.64
CA GLY A 187 15.28 -2.07 2.24
C GLY A 187 14.23 -0.96 2.10
N VAL A 188 14.60 0.32 2.25
CA VAL A 188 13.71 1.48 1.97
C VAL A 188 14.30 2.41 0.88
N GLY A 189 15.43 2.01 0.31
CA GLY A 189 16.30 2.88 -0.48
C GLY A 189 17.18 3.73 0.46
N SER A 190 18.45 3.35 0.62
CA SER A 190 19.39 4.14 1.42
C SER A 190 19.53 5.54 0.81
N ILE A 191 19.34 6.57 1.65
CA ILE A 191 19.84 7.92 1.39
C ILE A 191 20.95 8.10 2.42
N GLY A 192 22.19 8.28 1.99
CA GLY A 192 23.23 8.65 2.94
C GLY A 192 22.92 10.03 3.51
N ASN A 193 22.57 10.12 4.80
CA ASN A 193 22.54 11.31 5.67
C ASN A 193 22.47 12.67 4.94
N SER A 194 21.47 12.86 4.09
CA SER A 194 21.30 14.14 3.43
C SER A 194 19.87 14.56 3.64
N TRP A 195 19.75 15.72 4.27
CA TRP A 195 18.56 16.54 4.36
C TRP A 195 18.09 17.06 2.98
N ASP A 196 18.60 16.47 1.88
CA ASP A 196 18.26 16.82 0.52
C ASP A 196 16.91 16.24 0.11
N CYS A 197 15.95 17.14 0.00
CA CYS A 197 14.83 16.99 -0.92
C CYS A 197 15.26 17.09 -2.41
N GLY A 198 16.58 17.15 -2.70
CA GLY A 198 17.12 17.69 -3.95
C GLY A 198 17.83 16.73 -4.92
N GLY A 199 18.19 15.48 -4.60
CA GLY A 199 18.97 14.74 -5.61
C GLY A 199 19.35 13.26 -5.45
N SER A 200 19.16 12.59 -4.30
CA SER A 200 19.64 11.21 -4.12
C SER A 200 18.57 10.20 -3.67
N GLY A 201 17.35 10.65 -3.37
CA GLY A 201 16.27 9.81 -2.84
C GLY A 201 15.49 8.97 -3.86
N VAL A 202 15.65 9.23 -5.16
CA VAL A 202 14.90 8.55 -6.23
C VAL A 202 15.58 7.33 -6.80
N ASP A 203 16.91 7.29 -6.79
CA ASP A 203 17.69 6.28 -7.53
C ASP A 203 17.53 4.85 -6.97
N ASN A 204 16.99 4.73 -5.75
CA ASN A 204 16.76 3.45 -5.10
C ASN A 204 15.28 3.12 -4.83
N ALA A 205 14.33 3.90 -5.35
CA ALA A 205 12.90 3.66 -5.11
C ALA A 205 12.49 2.25 -5.56
N ALA A 206 12.98 1.80 -6.72
CA ALA A 206 12.76 0.46 -7.26
C ALA A 206 13.31 -0.68 -6.36
N ASN A 207 14.28 -0.38 -5.50
CA ASN A 207 14.93 -1.36 -4.62
C ASN A 207 14.34 -1.40 -3.21
N ALA A 208 13.36 -0.54 -2.90
CA ALA A 208 12.67 -0.57 -1.62
C ALA A 208 11.85 -1.86 -1.48
N THR A 209 12.00 -2.57 -0.36
CA THR A 209 11.37 -3.87 -0.09
C THR A 209 10.46 -3.86 1.13
N LYS A 210 10.46 -2.79 1.91
CA LYS A 210 9.71 -2.65 3.16
C LYS A 210 8.76 -1.46 3.11
N GLY A 211 7.68 -1.52 3.88
CA GLY A 211 6.72 -0.42 4.02
C GLY A 211 5.37 -0.88 4.57
N TRP A 212 4.28 -0.29 4.06
CA TRP A 212 2.93 -0.63 4.45
C TRP A 212 2.30 -1.63 3.49
N GLU A 213 1.59 -2.60 4.04
CA GLU A 213 0.80 -3.56 3.30
C GLU A 213 -0.59 -3.72 3.91
N ILE A 214 -1.59 -3.81 3.05
CA ILE A 214 -2.96 -4.11 3.43
C ILE A 214 -3.54 -5.19 2.51
N LYS A 215 -4.19 -6.17 3.13
CA LYS A 215 -5.06 -7.15 2.50
C LYS A 215 -6.47 -6.88 2.99
N VAL A 216 -7.43 -6.70 2.09
CA VAL A 216 -8.81 -6.36 2.44
C VAL A 216 -9.79 -7.09 1.53
N SER A 217 -10.94 -7.49 2.07
CA SER A 217 -11.96 -8.17 1.27
C SER A 217 -12.54 -7.23 0.21
N LEU A 218 -12.74 -7.75 -1.00
CA LEU A 218 -13.38 -7.03 -2.11
C LEU A 218 -14.81 -6.61 -1.75
N ALA A 219 -15.51 -7.43 -0.98
CA ALA A 219 -16.84 -7.12 -0.48
C ALA A 219 -16.86 -5.84 0.40
N GLN A 220 -15.80 -5.60 1.20
CA GLN A 220 -15.67 -4.38 1.98
C GLN A 220 -15.54 -3.13 1.10
N LEU A 221 -15.00 -3.29 -0.11
CA LEU A 221 -14.83 -2.24 -1.11
C LEU A 221 -16.01 -2.14 -2.08
N GLY A 222 -17.14 -2.79 -1.77
CA GLY A 222 -18.32 -2.81 -2.64
C GLY A 222 -18.11 -3.53 -3.98
N ILE A 223 -16.99 -4.23 -4.16
CA ILE A 223 -16.69 -4.99 -5.37
C ILE A 223 -17.43 -6.33 -5.29
N THR A 224 -18.34 -6.55 -6.21
CA THR A 224 -19.09 -7.81 -6.35
C THR A 224 -18.63 -8.53 -7.63
N GLY A 225 -18.12 -9.76 -7.51
CA GLY A 225 -17.57 -10.54 -8.62
C GLY A 225 -16.05 -10.67 -8.60
N SER A 226 -15.48 -11.30 -9.64
CA SER A 226 -14.03 -11.44 -9.80
C SER A 226 -13.47 -10.19 -10.48
N LEU A 227 -12.38 -9.64 -9.94
CA LEU A 227 -11.51 -8.74 -10.69
C LEU A 227 -10.78 -9.61 -11.72
N THR A 228 -11.01 -9.36 -13.01
CA THR A 228 -10.30 -10.03 -14.13
C THR A 228 -9.21 -9.13 -14.66
#